data_AF-A0AAE4RHK5-F1
#
_entry.id   AF-A0AAE4RHK5-F1
#
_cell.length_a   1.000
_cell.length_b   1.000
_cell.length_c   1.000
_cell.angle_alpha   90.00
_cell.angle_beta   90.00
_cell.angle_gamma   90.00
#
_symmetry.space_group_name_H-M   'P 1'
#
loop_
_entity.id
_entity.type
_entity.pdbx_description
1 polymer ?
#
loop_
_entity_poly.entity_id
_entity_poly.type
_entity_poly.pdbx_seq_one_letter_code
_entity_poly.pdbx_strand_id
1 'polypeptide(L)'
;MSIEIRRRTEGECPCGTPQPINAPITCRHWYECDWGRFNNAELDTRRPIEHLMVTTGNHVRRLLEIGPEPGTRGGVVGAYIEDGRTFVWLEYRRGSYVWELFPAHFEDNRGPIDLFVGRWPD
;
A
#
# COMPACT_ATOMS: atom_id res chain seq x y z
N MET A 1 7.87 -13.09 9.94
CA MET A 1 6.53 -12.58 10.29
C MET A 1 5.93 -11.99 9.03
N SER A 2 4.63 -12.21 8.75
CA SER A 2 3.93 -11.61 7.60
C SER A 2 2.74 -10.78 8.09
N ILE A 3 2.53 -9.63 7.47
CA ILE A 3 1.44 -8.70 7.79
C ILE A 3 0.17 -9.11 7.05
N GLU A 4 -0.92 -9.24 7.79
CA GLU A 4 -2.24 -9.50 7.22
C GLU A 4 -2.92 -8.18 6.83
N ILE A 5 -3.42 -8.09 5.60
CA ILE A 5 -4.22 -6.98 5.09
C ILE A 5 -5.67 -7.41 4.99
N ARG A 6 -6.56 -6.63 5.58
CA ARG A 6 -7.98 -6.94 5.68
C ARG A 6 -8.78 -5.96 4.85
N ARG A 7 -9.71 -6.47 4.04
CA ARG A 7 -10.68 -5.63 3.32
C ARG A 7 -11.83 -5.28 4.26
N ARG A 8 -12.21 -4.01 4.31
CA ARG A 8 -13.33 -3.52 5.11
C ARG A 8 -14.33 -2.78 4.24
N THR A 9 -15.57 -2.85 4.66
CA THR A 9 -16.71 -2.23 3.99
C THR A 9 -17.68 -1.69 5.03
N GLU A 10 -18.22 -0.51 4.79
CA GLU A 10 -19.26 0.11 5.60
C GLU A 10 -20.38 0.60 4.68
N GLY A 11 -21.63 0.46 5.12
CA GLY A 11 -22.83 0.79 4.33
C GLY A 11 -23.35 -0.40 3.51
N GLU A 12 -24.49 -0.20 2.84
CA GLU A 12 -25.09 -1.20 1.96
C GLU A 12 -24.28 -1.34 0.68
N CYS A 13 -23.50 -2.43 0.58
CA CYS A 13 -22.60 -2.62 -0.54
C CYS A 13 -23.13 -3.65 -1.56
N PRO A 14 -23.42 -3.24 -2.79
CA PRO A 14 -23.78 -4.17 -3.87
C PRO A 14 -22.57 -4.85 -4.52
N CYS A 15 -21.39 -4.76 -3.91
CA CYS A 15 -20.13 -5.23 -4.48
C CYS A 15 -20.20 -6.72 -4.90
N GLY A 16 -19.73 -7.02 -6.11
CA GLY A 16 -19.81 -8.37 -6.71
C GLY A 16 -21.11 -8.64 -7.48
N THR A 17 -22.07 -7.72 -7.46
CA THR A 17 -23.31 -7.81 -8.24
C THR A 17 -23.33 -6.73 -9.32
N PRO A 18 -23.71 -7.04 -10.58
CA PRO A 18 -23.88 -6.03 -11.62
C PRO A 18 -24.87 -4.95 -11.16
N GLN A 19 -24.50 -3.67 -11.34
CA GLN A 19 -25.33 -2.52 -10.97
C GLN A 19 -25.74 -1.72 -12.20
N PRO A 20 -26.90 -1.04 -12.16
CA PRO A 20 -27.21 0.01 -13.13
C PRO A 20 -26.11 1.07 -13.17
N ILE A 21 -25.84 1.62 -14.35
CA ILE A 21 -24.75 2.61 -14.58
C ILE A 21 -24.84 3.82 -13.63
N ASN A 22 -26.05 4.14 -13.13
CA ASN A 22 -26.32 5.29 -12.26
C ASN A 22 -26.71 4.93 -10.82
N ALA A 23 -26.44 3.70 -10.37
CA ALA A 23 -26.73 3.33 -8.98
C ALA A 23 -25.85 4.17 -8.02
N PRO A 24 -26.44 4.82 -7.00
CA PRO A 24 -25.66 5.57 -6.03
C PRO A 24 -24.76 4.61 -5.23
N ILE A 25 -23.47 4.93 -5.14
CA ILE A 25 -22.54 4.20 -4.27
C ILE A 25 -22.73 4.74 -2.84
N THR A 26 -23.42 3.97 -1.99
CA THR A 26 -23.68 4.32 -0.57
C THR A 26 -22.70 3.67 0.40
N CYS A 27 -21.75 2.87 -0.11
CA CYS A 27 -20.79 2.14 0.70
C CYS A 27 -19.36 2.71 0.59
N ARG A 28 -18.58 2.50 1.65
CA ARG A 28 -17.16 2.84 1.70
C ARG A 28 -16.33 1.56 1.74
N HIS A 29 -15.20 1.57 1.06
CA HIS A 29 -14.22 0.49 1.09
C HIS A 29 -12.87 1.02 1.51
N TRP A 30 -12.20 0.27 2.37
CA TRP A 30 -10.80 0.51 2.73
C TRP A 30 -10.09 -0.82 2.98
N TYR A 31 -8.78 -0.78 2.94
CA TYR A 31 -7.95 -1.86 3.45
C TYR A 31 -7.33 -1.42 4.78
N GLU A 32 -7.12 -2.34 5.71
CA GLU A 32 -6.44 -2.05 6.97
C GLU A 32 -5.49 -3.17 7.37
N CYS A 33 -4.47 -2.83 8.14
CA CYS A 33 -3.61 -3.76 8.84
C CYS A 33 -3.24 -3.16 10.21
N ASP A 34 -2.42 -3.86 10.99
CA ASP A 34 -2.03 -3.44 12.33
C ASP A 34 -1.28 -2.09 12.35
N TRP A 35 -0.82 -1.59 11.20
CA TRP A 35 -0.08 -0.34 11.06
C TRP A 35 -0.89 0.84 10.52
N GLY A 36 -2.13 0.64 10.06
CA GLY A 36 -2.95 1.73 9.55
C GLY A 36 -4.03 1.32 8.55
N ARG A 37 -4.52 2.30 7.78
CA ARG A 37 -5.60 2.12 6.79
C ARG A 37 -5.25 2.73 5.44
N PHE A 38 -5.70 2.11 4.36
CA PHE A 38 -5.68 2.65 2.99
C PHE A 38 -7.10 3.07 2.61
N ASN A 39 -7.31 4.35 2.34
CA ASN A 39 -8.54 4.81 1.70
C ASN A 39 -8.29 5.11 0.21
N ASN A 40 -9.35 5.01 -0.60
CA ASN A 40 -9.35 5.51 -1.98
C ASN A 40 -9.82 6.98 -2.06
N ALA A 41 -10.00 7.65 -0.92
CA ALA A 41 -10.67 8.95 -0.82
C ALA A 41 -9.73 10.00 -0.20
N GLU A 42 -9.29 10.92 -1.05
CA GLU A 42 -8.51 12.15 -0.85
C GLU A 42 -8.16 12.60 0.58
N LEU A 43 -6.86 12.90 0.74
CA LEU A 43 -6.10 13.41 1.90
C LEU A 43 -6.81 14.46 2.78
N ASP A 44 -6.98 14.17 4.07
CA ASP A 44 -7.35 15.10 5.15
C ASP A 44 -6.18 15.25 6.14
N THR A 45 -5.50 16.40 6.16
CA THR A 45 -4.21 16.62 6.83
C THR A 45 -4.26 16.80 8.37
N ARG A 46 -5.32 16.34 9.05
CA ARG A 46 -5.50 16.50 10.52
C ARG A 46 -5.60 15.18 11.30
N ARG A 47 -5.24 14.03 10.72
CA ARG A 47 -5.53 12.70 11.26
C ARG A 47 -4.27 11.85 11.52
N PRO A 48 -4.30 10.90 12.49
CA PRO A 48 -3.16 10.07 12.88
C PRO A 48 -2.87 8.94 11.88
N ILE A 49 -1.58 8.59 11.76
CA ILE A 49 -0.93 7.53 10.93
C ILE A 49 -1.77 7.09 9.71
N GLU A 50 -1.74 7.90 8.65
CA GLU A 50 -2.53 7.69 7.42
C GLU A 50 -1.75 7.08 6.25
N HIS A 51 -0.42 6.99 6.33
CA HIS A 51 0.38 6.50 5.22
C HIS A 51 0.83 5.08 5.50
N LEU A 52 0.29 4.15 4.73
CA LEU A 52 0.86 2.82 4.57
C LEU A 52 1.47 2.74 3.17
N MET A 53 2.65 2.16 3.10
CA MET A 53 3.31 1.87 1.84
C MET A 53 2.99 0.42 1.44
N VAL A 54 2.55 0.21 0.19
CA VAL A 54 2.39 -1.15 -0.38
C VAL A 54 3.12 -1.22 -1.69
N THR A 55 3.82 -2.34 -1.90
CA THR A 55 4.44 -2.67 -3.17
C THR A 55 4.42 -4.17 -3.41
N THR A 56 4.81 -4.58 -4.61
CA THR A 56 5.00 -5.98 -4.97
C THR A 56 6.49 -6.37 -4.92
N GLY A 57 6.75 -7.63 -4.67
CA GLY A 57 8.09 -8.20 -4.66
C GLY A 57 8.75 -8.10 -6.02
N ASN A 58 7.97 -8.26 -7.10
CA ASN A 58 8.45 -8.00 -8.46
C ASN A 58 8.95 -6.56 -8.65
N HIS A 59 8.24 -5.56 -8.11
CA HIS A 59 8.68 -4.17 -8.20
C HIS A 59 9.97 -3.93 -7.40
N VAL A 60 10.04 -4.45 -6.17
CA VAL A 60 11.24 -4.35 -5.33
C VAL A 60 12.44 -5.03 -5.99
N ARG A 61 12.26 -6.24 -6.53
CA ARG A 61 13.31 -6.98 -7.22
C ARG A 61 13.86 -6.20 -8.40
N ARG A 62 12.99 -5.61 -9.21
CA ARG A 62 13.38 -4.76 -10.34
C ARG A 62 14.26 -3.60 -9.88
N LEU A 63 13.88 -2.90 -8.80
CA LEU A 63 14.64 -1.78 -8.25
C LEU A 63 16.00 -2.20 -7.67
N LEU A 64 16.08 -3.40 -7.09
CA LEU A 64 17.34 -3.97 -6.59
C LEU A 64 18.29 -4.37 -7.74
N GLU A 65 17.74 -4.88 -8.84
CA GLU A 65 18.53 -5.38 -9.98
C GLU A 65 18.97 -4.28 -10.94
N ILE A 66 18.06 -3.35 -11.27
CA ILE A 66 18.28 -2.31 -12.29
C ILE A 66 18.77 -1.01 -11.65
N GLY A 67 18.43 -0.78 -10.38
CA GLY A 67 18.70 0.46 -9.67
C GLY A 67 17.48 1.41 -9.65
N PRO A 68 17.67 2.62 -9.09
CA PRO A 68 16.57 3.53 -8.85
C PRO A 68 15.96 4.09 -10.15
N GLU A 69 14.64 4.31 -10.14
CA GLU A 69 13.85 4.85 -11.24
C GLU A 69 13.31 6.26 -10.90
N PRO A 70 14.12 7.32 -11.10
CA PRO A 70 13.69 8.69 -10.89
C PRO A 70 12.70 9.13 -11.97
N GLY A 71 11.52 9.63 -11.58
CA GLY A 71 10.61 10.31 -12.52
C GLY A 71 9.12 10.01 -12.39
N THR A 72 8.69 9.12 -11.50
CA THR A 72 7.25 8.94 -11.25
C THR A 72 6.79 9.94 -10.19
N ARG A 73 5.79 10.77 -10.54
CA ARG A 73 5.18 11.75 -9.61
C ARG A 73 4.55 11.01 -8.42
N GLY A 74 5.32 10.83 -7.35
CA GLY A 74 4.87 10.04 -6.20
C GLY A 74 5.06 8.55 -6.43
N GLY A 75 6.11 7.95 -5.88
CA GLY A 75 6.35 6.53 -6.09
C GLY A 75 7.58 6.01 -5.37
N VAL A 76 7.69 4.68 -5.33
CA VAL A 76 8.92 4.01 -4.90
C VAL A 76 9.95 4.20 -6.00
N VAL A 77 11.05 4.86 -5.67
CA VAL A 77 12.12 5.21 -6.60
C VAL A 77 13.34 4.32 -6.46
N GLY A 78 13.49 3.59 -5.37
CA GLY A 78 14.66 2.73 -5.14
C GLY A 78 14.44 1.71 -4.05
N ALA A 79 15.31 0.70 -4.02
CA ALA A 79 15.30 -0.34 -3.00
C ALA A 79 16.73 -0.72 -2.62
N TYR A 80 16.95 -1.14 -1.37
CA TYR A 80 18.22 -1.68 -0.92
C TYR A 80 18.02 -2.71 0.19
N ILE A 81 19.03 -3.54 0.43
CA ILE A 81 19.05 -4.52 1.51
C ILE A 81 20.15 -4.15 2.50
N GLU A 82 19.82 -4.08 3.78
CA GLU A 82 20.74 -3.83 4.87
C GLU A 82 20.45 -4.81 6.01
N ASP A 83 21.48 -5.57 6.42
CA ASP A 83 21.38 -6.60 7.47
C ASP A 83 20.24 -7.62 7.23
N GLY A 84 20.02 -7.99 5.97
CA GLY A 84 18.96 -8.92 5.58
C GLY A 84 17.55 -8.34 5.59
N ARG A 85 17.40 -7.05 5.86
CA ARG A 85 16.13 -6.31 5.83
C ARG A 85 16.03 -5.54 4.52
N THR A 86 14.82 -5.46 3.98
CA THR A 86 14.56 -4.78 2.71
C THR A 86 14.00 -3.39 2.97
N PHE A 87 14.57 -2.40 2.32
CA PHE A 87 14.15 -1.02 2.40
C PHE A 87 13.81 -0.46 1.04
N VAL A 88 12.90 0.51 1.02
CA VAL A 88 12.54 1.24 -0.19
C VAL A 88 12.52 2.73 0.03
N TRP A 89 12.91 3.46 -1.01
CA TRP A 89 12.93 4.91 -1.06
C TRP A 89 11.69 5.34 -1.82
N LEU A 90 10.88 6.19 -1.22
CA LEU A 90 9.67 6.73 -1.80
C LEU A 90 9.81 8.25 -1.90
N GLU A 91 9.77 8.75 -3.13
CA GLU A 91 9.67 10.18 -3.39
C GLU A 91 8.20 10.55 -3.46
N TYR A 92 7.75 11.43 -2.57
CA TYR A 92 6.38 11.91 -2.57
C TYR A 92 6.33 13.41 -2.27
N ARG A 93 5.63 14.13 -3.15
CA ARG A 93 5.56 15.61 -3.17
C ARG A 93 6.95 16.26 -3.26
N ARG A 94 7.55 16.57 -2.11
CA ARG A 94 8.85 17.25 -1.96
C ARG A 94 9.76 16.55 -0.94
N GLY A 95 9.37 15.37 -0.49
CA GLY A 95 10.11 14.58 0.49
C GLY A 95 10.58 13.26 -0.11
N SER A 96 11.68 12.76 0.42
CA SER A 96 12.13 11.38 0.24
C SER A 96 11.98 10.67 1.57
N TYR A 97 11.36 9.50 1.54
CA TYR A 97 11.02 8.72 2.73
C TYR A 97 11.51 7.29 2.53
N VAL A 98 12.25 6.78 3.51
CA VAL A 98 12.68 5.38 3.52
C VAL A 98 11.63 4.57 4.27
N TRP A 99 11.31 3.37 3.81
CA TRP A 99 10.39 2.45 4.49
C TRP A 99 11.04 1.07 4.61
N GLU A 100 10.95 0.45 5.78
CA GLU A 100 11.30 -0.97 5.94
C GLU A 100 10.12 -1.83 5.47
N LEU A 101 10.39 -2.79 4.59
CA LEU A 101 9.38 -3.66 4.00
C LEU A 101 9.23 -4.98 4.74
N PHE A 102 7.98 -5.38 4.93
CA PHE A 102 7.61 -6.64 5.54
C PHE A 102 6.67 -7.43 4.62
N PRO A 103 6.88 -8.74 4.45
CA PRO A 103 6.00 -9.58 3.64
C PRO A 103 4.56 -9.46 4.11
N ALA A 104 3.62 -9.38 3.18
CA ALA A 104 2.21 -9.22 3.49
C ALA A 104 1.33 -10.13 2.63
N HIS A 105 0.11 -10.37 3.10
CA HIS A 105 -0.90 -11.12 2.37
C HIS A 105 -2.29 -10.58 2.69
N PHE A 106 -3.25 -10.81 1.79
CA PHE A 106 -4.65 -10.50 2.08
C PHE A 106 -5.27 -11.62 2.93
N GLU A 107 -6.09 -11.25 3.91
CA GLU A 107 -6.86 -12.16 4.77
C GLU A 107 -7.66 -13.20 3.97
N ASP A 108 -8.20 -12.81 2.81
CA ASP A 108 -8.99 -13.67 1.93
C ASP A 108 -8.15 -14.46 0.91
N ASN A 109 -6.83 -14.27 0.89
CA ASN A 109 -5.88 -14.85 -0.07
C ASN A 109 -6.20 -14.56 -1.56
N ARG A 110 -6.96 -13.49 -1.86
CA ARG A 110 -7.34 -13.14 -3.24
C ARG A 110 -6.45 -12.08 -3.90
N GLY A 111 -5.42 -11.60 -3.22
CA GLY A 111 -4.48 -10.61 -3.75
C GLY A 111 -3.18 -11.20 -4.32
N PRO A 112 -2.23 -10.34 -4.72
CA PRO A 112 -0.90 -10.77 -5.14
C PRO A 112 -0.21 -11.60 -4.05
N ILE A 113 0.51 -12.65 -4.48
CA ILE A 113 1.25 -13.55 -3.58
C ILE A 113 2.57 -12.95 -3.08
N ASP A 114 3.05 -11.88 -3.72
CA ASP A 114 4.32 -11.23 -3.45
C ASP A 114 4.10 -9.80 -2.93
N LEU A 115 3.25 -9.60 -1.93
CA LEU A 115 2.97 -8.28 -1.39
C LEU A 115 3.95 -7.91 -0.27
N PHE A 116 4.28 -6.62 -0.18
CA PHE A 116 5.00 -6.03 0.95
C PHE A 116 4.26 -4.82 1.50
N VAL A 117 4.29 -4.65 2.81
CA VAL A 117 3.86 -3.44 3.51
C VAL A 117 5.07 -2.76 4.13
N GLY A 118 5.19 -1.45 3.92
CA GLY A 118 6.21 -0.63 4.56
C GLY A 118 5.77 -0.13 5.93
N ARG A 119 6.67 -0.17 6.91
CA ARG A 119 6.57 0.60 8.15
C ARG A 119 7.32 1.93 7.99
N TRP A 120 6.67 3.04 8.36
CA TRP A 120 7.32 4.35 8.44
C TRP A 120 8.43 4.28 9.50
N PRO A 121 9.68 4.71 9.21
CA PRO A 121 10.69 4.87 10.24
C PRO A 121 10.22 5.99 11.15
N ASP A 122 10.08 5.71 12.44
CA ASP A 122 9.67 6.69 13.47
C ASP A 122 10.34 8.07 13.27
#